data_AF-A0A842U157-F1
#
_entry.id   AF-A0A842U157-F1
#
_cell.length_a   1.000
_cell.length_b   1.000
_cell.length_c   1.000
_cell.angle_alpha   90.00
_cell.angle_beta   90.00
_cell.angle_gamma   90.00
#
_symmetry.space_group_name_H-M   'P 1'
#
loop_
_entity.id
_entity.type
_entity.pdbx_description
1 polymer ?
#
loop_
_entity_poly.entity_id
_entity_poly.type
_entity_poly.pdbx_seq_one_letter_code
_entity_poly.pdbx_strand_id
1 'polypeptide(L)'
;MSENRDEYIYDRRIRKYEELIIDFVVKGGKNKRRSERESHIIGYLITHEKLTQKQIRDLSLLYYQEGARKGISRGSISNILNYNLDLGMIKRSKVPGKKKKFEYQLRGSFLDYISSLGKNLTLNLFKEEMSFYRSIKTQLERIRPQEIDNSELFKLLINRTNELIEYLEFLETLLMKSLYSNVPESKASKSDYNVRKLYKKETSSYGGTSMLDLEKKIVTYILNSPFFIIEKESYAPVMAYLITRRVLTQSELQTLTGISSGLISEALNFFLNEGYIRAFKKDDISDRQIYYSLDSIAIFNLSRYQKRLQIILDFKPEVNRILNELKSREGELKNLAGYTRIRNYISEFKSVIPLIEKFDQIFADEISQFEEKIAKENSSDKK
;
A
#
# COMPACT_ATOMS: atom_id res chain seq x y z
N MET A 1 -21.38 -9.89 -40.37
CA MET A 1 -21.23 -8.62 -39.62
C MET A 1 -20.09 -8.77 -38.62
N SER A 2 -18.88 -8.35 -38.98
CA SER A 2 -17.74 -8.28 -38.06
C SER A 2 -18.04 -7.21 -37.01
N GLU A 3 -18.24 -7.59 -35.74
CA GLU A 3 -18.18 -6.62 -34.64
C GLU A 3 -16.87 -5.84 -34.81
N ASN A 4 -16.94 -4.50 -34.98
CA ASN A 4 -15.80 -3.58 -35.07
C ASN A 4 -14.74 -3.98 -34.05
N ARG A 5 -13.70 -4.70 -34.49
CA ARG A 5 -12.66 -5.25 -33.60
C ARG A 5 -11.71 -4.15 -33.10
N ASP A 6 -11.79 -2.94 -33.64
CA ASP A 6 -10.69 -1.99 -33.61
C ASP A 6 -10.94 -0.72 -32.78
N GLU A 7 -12.12 -0.53 -32.18
CA GLU A 7 -12.41 0.75 -31.49
C GLU A 7 -11.73 0.89 -30.11
N TYR A 8 -11.37 -0.23 -29.49
CA TYR A 8 -10.73 -0.25 -28.16
C TYR A 8 -9.23 -0.60 -28.19
N ILE A 9 -8.69 -0.98 -29.35
CA ILE A 9 -7.25 -1.19 -29.52
C ILE A 9 -6.67 0.10 -30.08
N TYR A 10 -5.74 0.72 -29.35
CA TYR A 10 -5.15 1.98 -29.79
C TYR A 10 -4.24 1.80 -31.00
N ASP A 11 -4.10 2.87 -31.79
CA ASP A 11 -3.12 2.91 -32.87
C ASP A 11 -1.73 2.60 -32.30
N ARG A 12 -0.92 1.83 -33.03
CA ARG A 12 0.42 1.40 -32.60
C ARG A 12 1.28 2.57 -32.11
N ARG A 13 1.15 3.76 -32.71
CA ARG A 13 1.88 4.98 -32.34
C ARG A 13 1.46 5.56 -31.00
N ILE A 14 0.22 5.32 -30.59
CA ILE A 14 -0.32 5.71 -29.28
C ILE A 14 -0.05 4.62 -28.24
N ARG A 15 -0.15 3.36 -28.65
CA ARG A 15 -0.05 2.19 -27.78
C ARG A 15 1.28 2.07 -27.03
N LYS A 16 2.39 2.54 -27.60
CA LYS A 16 3.67 2.63 -26.87
C LYS A 16 3.56 3.42 -25.56
N TYR A 17 2.69 4.45 -25.51
CA TYR A 17 2.46 5.22 -24.29
C TYR A 17 1.52 4.50 -23.32
N GLU A 18 0.55 3.76 -23.84
CA GLU A 18 -0.31 2.88 -23.03
C GLU A 18 0.52 1.84 -22.30
N GLU A 19 1.46 1.20 -22.99
CA GLU A 19 2.38 0.19 -22.44
C GLU A 19 3.23 0.77 -21.31
N LEU A 20 3.79 1.97 -21.49
CA LEU A 20 4.53 2.67 -20.42
C LEU A 20 3.66 2.98 -19.18
N ILE A 21 2.39 3.34 -19.37
CA ILE A 21 1.45 3.55 -18.26
C ILE A 21 1.17 2.23 -17.55
N ILE A 22 0.95 1.14 -18.30
CA ILE A 22 0.71 -0.19 -17.73
C ILE A 22 1.94 -0.64 -16.93
N ASP A 23 3.14 -0.47 -17.46
CA ASP A 23 4.40 -0.81 -16.79
C ASP A 23 4.55 -0.06 -15.47
N PHE A 24 4.23 1.24 -15.48
CA PHE A 24 4.18 2.05 -14.28
C PHE A 24 3.18 1.51 -13.25
N VAL A 25 1.95 1.18 -13.67
CA VAL A 25 0.92 0.61 -12.79
C VAL A 25 1.35 -0.76 -12.24
N VAL A 26 2.03 -1.58 -13.05
CA VAL A 26 2.60 -2.88 -12.64
C VAL A 26 3.72 -2.70 -11.61
N LYS A 27 4.64 -1.75 -11.83
CA LYS A 27 5.70 -1.40 -10.87
C LYS A 27 5.09 -0.94 -9.55
N GLY A 28 4.10 -0.04 -9.58
CA GLY A 28 3.39 0.41 -8.38
C GLY A 28 2.57 -0.70 -7.70
N GLY A 29 1.99 -1.60 -8.48
CA GLY A 29 1.21 -2.74 -8.00
C GLY A 29 2.06 -3.78 -7.25
N LYS A 30 3.25 -4.12 -7.76
CA LYS A 30 4.21 -5.01 -7.08
C LYS A 30 4.55 -4.52 -5.68
N ASN A 31 4.79 -3.21 -5.53
CA ASN A 31 5.05 -2.55 -4.24
C ASN A 31 3.85 -2.56 -3.27
N LYS A 32 2.65 -2.86 -3.76
CA LYS A 32 1.41 -3.01 -3.00
C LYS A 32 0.95 -4.47 -2.90
N ARG A 33 1.81 -5.45 -3.19
CA ARG A 33 1.49 -6.89 -3.26
C ARG A 33 0.38 -7.26 -4.27
N ARG A 34 0.08 -6.39 -5.23
CA ARG A 34 -0.87 -6.75 -6.28
C ARG A 34 -0.19 -7.70 -7.25
N SER A 35 -0.93 -8.70 -7.69
CA SER A 35 -0.42 -9.59 -8.73
C SER A 35 -0.13 -8.77 -9.99
N GLU A 36 0.85 -9.22 -10.78
CA GLU A 36 1.15 -8.60 -12.08
C GLU A 36 -0.12 -8.54 -12.95
N ARG A 37 -0.91 -9.63 -12.96
CA ARG A 37 -2.18 -9.72 -13.71
C ARG A 37 -3.22 -8.71 -13.24
N GLU A 38 -3.38 -8.54 -11.94
CA GLU A 38 -4.29 -7.54 -11.39
C GLU A 38 -3.86 -6.14 -11.79
N SER A 39 -2.57 -5.84 -11.68
CA SER A 39 -2.03 -4.53 -12.02
C SER A 39 -2.21 -4.21 -13.50
N HIS A 40 -2.05 -5.18 -14.40
CA HIS A 40 -2.37 -5.01 -15.83
C HIS A 40 -3.85 -4.72 -16.06
N ILE A 41 -4.76 -5.47 -15.43
CA ILE A 41 -6.20 -5.25 -15.57
C ILE A 41 -6.57 -3.84 -15.10
N ILE A 42 -6.04 -3.41 -13.96
CA ILE A 42 -6.24 -2.04 -13.47
C ILE A 42 -5.63 -1.02 -14.42
N GLY A 43 -4.43 -1.26 -14.95
CA GLY A 43 -3.79 -0.41 -15.97
C GLY A 43 -4.68 -0.23 -17.20
N TYR A 44 -5.25 -1.31 -17.75
CA TYR A 44 -6.20 -1.22 -18.86
C TYR A 44 -7.47 -0.44 -18.49
N LEU A 45 -8.01 -0.63 -17.28
CA LEU A 45 -9.19 0.13 -16.84
C LEU A 45 -8.87 1.61 -16.53
N ILE A 46 -7.61 1.95 -16.30
CA ILE A 46 -7.14 3.33 -16.16
C ILE A 46 -7.04 3.99 -17.54
N THR A 47 -6.41 3.30 -18.51
CA THR A 47 -6.16 3.86 -19.84
C THR A 47 -7.42 3.86 -20.70
N HIS A 48 -8.33 2.92 -20.49
CA HIS A 48 -9.59 2.79 -21.22
C HIS A 48 -10.80 3.13 -20.36
N GLU A 49 -11.82 3.78 -20.95
CA GLU A 49 -13.02 4.14 -20.19
C GLU A 49 -13.83 2.94 -19.75
N LYS A 50 -14.06 1.97 -20.65
CA LYS A 50 -14.99 0.86 -20.45
C LYS A 50 -14.48 -0.34 -21.23
N LEU A 51 -14.29 -1.46 -20.53
CA LEU A 51 -13.83 -2.69 -21.14
C LEU A 51 -14.69 -3.88 -20.75
N THR A 52 -14.96 -4.76 -21.70
CA THR A 52 -15.49 -6.10 -21.42
C THR A 52 -14.36 -7.07 -21.08
N GLN A 53 -14.68 -8.20 -20.45
CA GLN A 53 -13.66 -9.23 -20.15
C GLN A 53 -12.93 -9.75 -21.40
N LYS A 54 -13.63 -9.80 -22.55
CA LYS A 54 -13.04 -10.17 -23.83
C LYS A 54 -12.01 -9.13 -24.28
N GLN A 55 -12.33 -7.84 -24.18
CA GLN A 55 -11.41 -6.77 -24.57
C GLN A 55 -10.17 -6.73 -23.67
N ILE A 56 -10.32 -6.91 -22.35
CA ILE A 56 -9.19 -7.05 -21.42
C ILE A 56 -8.31 -8.25 -21.81
N ARG A 57 -8.94 -9.38 -22.19
CA ARG A 57 -8.21 -10.56 -22.68
C ARG A 57 -7.41 -10.23 -23.93
N ASP A 58 -8.03 -9.57 -24.90
CA ASP A 58 -7.44 -9.24 -26.19
C ASP A 58 -6.26 -8.25 -26.00
N LEU A 59 -6.42 -7.22 -25.18
CA LEU A 59 -5.34 -6.30 -24.78
C LEU A 59 -4.19 -7.02 -24.07
N SER A 60 -4.50 -7.96 -23.16
CA SER A 60 -3.46 -8.74 -22.49
C SER A 60 -2.71 -9.66 -23.46
N LEU A 61 -3.37 -10.22 -24.48
CA LEU A 61 -2.69 -11.02 -25.49
C LEU A 61 -1.69 -10.18 -26.25
N LEU A 62 -2.11 -8.98 -26.62
CA LEU A 62 -1.34 -8.02 -27.36
C LEU A 62 -0.11 -7.52 -26.60
N TYR A 63 -0.22 -7.31 -25.28
CA TYR A 63 0.90 -6.88 -24.43
C TYR A 63 1.92 -8.02 -24.21
N TYR A 64 1.44 -9.25 -23.98
CA TYR A 64 2.32 -10.41 -23.71
C TYR A 64 2.88 -11.10 -24.97
N GLN A 65 2.78 -10.49 -26.16
CA GLN A 65 3.20 -11.12 -27.43
C GLN A 65 4.69 -11.46 -27.50
N GLU A 66 5.53 -10.75 -26.73
CA GLU A 66 6.97 -11.02 -26.66
C GLU A 66 7.26 -12.10 -25.60
N GLY A 67 7.20 -13.37 -26.03
CA GLY A 67 7.62 -14.55 -25.25
C GLY A 67 6.60 -15.70 -25.18
N ALA A 68 6.92 -16.77 -24.44
CA ALA A 68 6.06 -17.95 -24.27
C ALA A 68 4.78 -17.69 -23.40
N ARG A 69 4.45 -16.42 -23.12
CA ARG A 69 3.37 -16.05 -22.21
C ARG A 69 2.04 -15.97 -22.95
N LYS A 70 1.16 -16.94 -22.70
CA LYS A 70 -0.27 -16.84 -23.05
C LYS A 70 -0.86 -15.78 -22.10
N GLY A 71 -1.36 -14.64 -22.62
CA GLY A 71 -1.86 -13.53 -21.77
C GLY A 71 -2.93 -13.95 -20.74
N ILE A 72 -3.49 -12.99 -20.00
CA ILE A 72 -4.31 -13.27 -18.80
C ILE A 72 -5.54 -14.14 -19.11
N SER A 73 -5.75 -15.23 -18.37
CA SER A 73 -6.89 -16.12 -18.58
C SER A 73 -8.24 -15.44 -18.24
N ARG A 74 -9.34 -15.88 -18.87
CA ARG A 74 -10.69 -15.36 -18.57
C ARG A 74 -11.08 -15.58 -17.11
N GLY A 75 -10.73 -16.73 -16.53
CA GLY A 75 -10.98 -17.02 -15.12
C GLY A 75 -10.29 -16.03 -14.19
N SER A 76 -9.00 -15.74 -14.43
CA SER A 76 -8.27 -14.73 -13.66
C SER A 76 -8.88 -13.33 -13.83
N ILE A 77 -9.25 -12.94 -15.06
CA ILE A 77 -9.92 -11.66 -15.31
C ILE A 77 -11.23 -11.57 -14.50
N SER A 78 -12.07 -12.59 -14.57
CA SER A 78 -13.35 -12.61 -13.83
C SER A 78 -13.14 -12.50 -12.32
N ASN A 79 -12.18 -13.25 -11.76
CA ASN A 79 -11.91 -13.23 -10.32
C ASN A 79 -11.42 -11.85 -9.86
N ILE A 80 -10.48 -11.24 -10.59
CA ILE A 80 -9.92 -9.92 -10.26
C ILE A 80 -10.99 -8.83 -10.37
N LEU A 81 -11.82 -8.86 -11.42
CA LEU A 81 -12.91 -7.89 -11.58
C LEU A 81 -13.96 -8.04 -10.49
N ASN A 82 -14.33 -9.27 -10.10
CA ASN A 82 -15.29 -9.49 -9.01
C ASN A 82 -14.73 -8.99 -7.67
N TYR A 83 -13.46 -9.27 -7.37
CA TYR A 83 -12.80 -8.74 -6.19
C TYR A 83 -12.83 -7.20 -6.17
N ASN A 84 -12.46 -6.54 -7.26
CA ASN A 84 -12.48 -5.08 -7.34
C ASN A 84 -13.90 -4.48 -7.35
N LEU A 85 -14.91 -5.24 -7.80
CA LEU A 85 -16.32 -4.86 -7.66
C LEU A 85 -16.76 -4.92 -6.20
N ASP A 86 -16.38 -5.98 -5.47
CA ASP A 86 -16.67 -6.14 -4.05
C ASP A 86 -16.01 -5.04 -3.21
N LEU A 87 -14.82 -4.61 -3.60
CA LEU A 87 -14.13 -3.45 -3.04
C LEU A 87 -14.75 -2.11 -3.46
N GLY A 88 -15.70 -2.10 -4.39
CA GLY A 88 -16.30 -0.88 -4.92
C GLY A 88 -15.37 -0.03 -5.80
N MET A 89 -14.16 -0.51 -6.13
CA MET A 89 -13.19 0.22 -6.94
C MET A 89 -13.61 0.38 -8.40
N ILE A 90 -14.40 -0.57 -8.90
CA ILE A 90 -14.92 -0.56 -10.27
C ILE A 90 -16.45 -0.65 -10.27
N LYS A 91 -17.07 -0.30 -11.39
CA LYS A 91 -18.50 -0.53 -11.64
C LYS A 91 -18.69 -1.44 -12.85
N ARG A 92 -19.78 -2.20 -12.81
CA ARG A 92 -20.21 -3.11 -13.87
C ARG A 92 -21.51 -2.61 -14.47
N SER A 93 -21.55 -2.45 -15.79
CA SER A 93 -22.74 -2.01 -16.53
C SER A 93 -23.08 -3.01 -17.63
N LYS A 94 -24.37 -3.17 -17.95
CA LYS A 94 -24.80 -3.98 -19.10
C LYS A 94 -24.52 -3.21 -20.39
N VAL A 95 -23.98 -3.91 -21.39
CA VAL A 95 -23.82 -3.33 -22.73
C VAL A 95 -25.21 -3.20 -23.39
N PRO A 96 -25.60 -1.99 -23.86
CA PRO A 96 -26.90 -1.78 -24.49
C PRO A 96 -27.19 -2.79 -25.61
N GLY A 97 -28.43 -3.30 -25.65
CA GLY A 97 -28.85 -4.28 -26.67
C GLY A 97 -28.26 -5.70 -26.52
N LYS A 98 -27.44 -5.99 -25.50
CA LYS A 98 -26.83 -7.32 -25.30
C LYS A 98 -27.24 -7.92 -23.95
N LYS A 99 -28.01 -9.03 -23.98
CA LYS A 99 -28.58 -9.66 -22.76
C LYS A 99 -27.55 -10.14 -21.73
N LYS A 100 -26.36 -10.58 -22.16
CA LYS A 100 -25.34 -11.22 -21.29
C LYS A 100 -23.93 -10.62 -21.43
N LYS A 101 -23.80 -9.39 -21.91
CA LYS A 101 -22.50 -8.72 -22.07
C LYS A 101 -22.39 -7.56 -21.07
N PHE A 102 -21.30 -7.54 -20.32
CA PHE A 102 -21.02 -6.52 -19.31
C PHE A 102 -19.72 -5.81 -19.63
N GLU A 103 -19.70 -4.52 -19.35
CA GLU A 103 -18.54 -3.64 -19.37
C GLU A 103 -18.17 -3.22 -17.94
N TYR A 104 -16.89 -3.00 -17.74
CA TYR A 104 -16.26 -2.68 -16.48
C TYR A 104 -15.48 -1.38 -16.65
N GLN A 105 -15.51 -0.54 -15.62
CA GLN A 105 -14.76 0.70 -15.58
C GLN A 105 -14.44 1.11 -14.15
N LEU A 106 -13.40 1.90 -13.97
CA LEU A 106 -13.12 2.52 -12.67
C LEU A 106 -14.31 3.38 -12.22
N ARG A 107 -14.51 3.45 -10.90
CA ARG A 107 -15.41 4.46 -10.31
C ARG A 107 -14.65 5.78 -10.20
N GLY A 108 -15.13 6.80 -10.89
CA GLY A 108 -14.50 8.13 -10.92
C GLY A 108 -13.34 8.24 -11.90
N SER A 109 -12.75 9.43 -11.97
CA SER A 109 -11.49 9.69 -12.66
C SER A 109 -10.30 9.05 -11.93
N PHE A 110 -9.12 9.03 -12.57
CA PHE A 110 -7.88 8.65 -11.90
C PHE A 110 -7.61 9.58 -10.70
N LEU A 111 -7.91 10.86 -10.85
CA LEU A 111 -7.85 11.82 -9.75
C LEU A 111 -8.84 11.48 -8.64
N ASP A 112 -10.07 11.05 -8.92
CA ASP A 112 -11.01 10.63 -7.88
C ASP A 112 -10.53 9.37 -7.15
N TYR A 113 -9.92 8.44 -7.87
CA TYR A 113 -9.29 7.26 -7.30
C TYR A 113 -8.17 7.62 -6.32
N ILE A 114 -7.34 8.62 -6.66
CA ILE A 114 -6.24 9.08 -5.82
C ILE A 114 -6.73 10.01 -4.68
N SER A 115 -7.70 10.89 -4.94
CA SER A 115 -8.02 12.01 -4.06
C SER A 115 -9.22 11.78 -3.12
N SER A 116 -10.39 11.40 -3.62
CA SER A 116 -11.64 11.37 -2.83
C SER A 116 -12.00 9.96 -2.35
N LEU A 117 -11.86 8.97 -3.24
CA LEU A 117 -12.06 7.55 -2.94
C LEU A 117 -10.97 7.02 -2.03
N GLY A 118 -9.71 7.37 -2.33
CA GLY A 118 -8.57 7.09 -1.47
C GLY A 118 -8.75 7.71 -0.08
N LYS A 119 -9.16 8.99 0.00
CA LYS A 119 -9.31 9.71 1.27
C LYS A 119 -10.30 9.05 2.23
N ASN A 120 -11.55 8.86 1.81
CA ASN A 120 -12.58 8.34 2.72
C ASN A 120 -12.28 6.92 3.17
N LEU A 121 -11.78 6.08 2.26
CA LEU A 121 -11.35 4.73 2.60
C LEU A 121 -10.20 4.77 3.60
N THR A 122 -9.17 5.58 3.35
CA THR A 122 -7.98 5.64 4.21
C THR A 122 -8.32 6.26 5.57
N LEU A 123 -9.16 7.31 5.64
CA LEU A 123 -9.64 7.88 6.91
C LEU A 123 -10.45 6.88 7.74
N ASN A 124 -11.32 6.09 7.11
CA ASN A 124 -12.05 5.04 7.82
C ASN A 124 -11.10 3.96 8.35
N LEU A 125 -10.11 3.55 7.56
CA LEU A 125 -9.07 2.62 7.99
C LEU A 125 -8.27 3.18 9.18
N PHE A 126 -7.87 4.46 9.15
CA PHE A 126 -7.19 5.10 10.30
C PHE A 126 -8.05 5.09 11.56
N LYS A 127 -9.33 5.43 11.45
CA LYS A 127 -10.24 5.43 12.60
C LYS A 127 -10.38 4.04 13.21
N GLU A 128 -10.45 3.00 12.38
CA GLU A 128 -10.51 1.62 12.85
C GLU A 128 -9.22 1.20 13.56
N GLU A 129 -8.05 1.47 12.98
CA GLU A 129 -6.73 1.22 13.60
C GLU A 129 -6.55 1.95 14.92
N MET A 130 -6.85 3.25 14.91
CA MET A 130 -6.70 4.12 16.07
C MET A 130 -7.64 3.71 17.20
N SER A 131 -8.87 3.28 16.87
CA SER A 131 -9.80 2.69 17.84
C SER A 131 -9.27 1.39 18.44
N PHE A 132 -8.67 0.51 17.62
CA PHE A 132 -8.04 -0.72 18.09
C PHE A 132 -6.91 -0.42 19.09
N TYR A 133 -5.94 0.42 18.73
CA TYR A 133 -4.80 0.70 19.61
C TYR A 133 -5.21 1.49 20.86
N ARG A 134 -6.20 2.39 20.79
CA ARG A 134 -6.77 3.04 21.99
C ARG A 134 -7.44 2.02 22.92
N SER A 135 -8.15 1.03 22.37
CA SER A 135 -8.72 -0.07 23.16
C SER A 135 -7.63 -0.93 23.83
N ILE A 136 -6.52 -1.22 23.13
CA ILE A 136 -5.36 -1.91 23.71
C ILE A 136 -4.73 -1.08 24.84
N LYS A 137 -4.54 0.23 24.63
CA LYS A 137 -4.03 1.15 25.65
C LYS A 137 -4.90 1.14 26.91
N THR A 138 -6.22 1.29 26.75
CA THR A 138 -7.16 1.22 27.87
C THR A 138 -7.13 -0.14 28.58
N GLN A 139 -6.92 -1.25 27.85
CA GLN A 139 -6.73 -2.56 28.47
C GLN A 139 -5.45 -2.60 29.31
N LEU A 140 -4.32 -2.12 28.78
CA LEU A 140 -3.04 -2.07 29.49
C LEU A 140 -3.11 -1.20 30.75
N GLU A 141 -3.74 -0.03 30.68
CA GLU A 141 -3.89 0.91 31.81
C GLU A 141 -4.77 0.37 32.95
N ARG A 142 -5.62 -0.63 32.67
CA ARG A 142 -6.51 -1.25 33.68
C ARG A 142 -5.87 -2.39 34.44
N ILE A 143 -4.69 -2.85 34.02
CA ILE A 143 -4.02 -4.01 34.63
C ILE A 143 -3.40 -3.57 35.94
N ARG A 144 -3.78 -4.25 37.02
CA ARG A 144 -3.27 -3.92 38.35
C ARG A 144 -1.81 -4.37 38.47
N PRO A 145 -0.96 -3.69 39.27
CA PRO A 145 0.45 -4.08 39.42
C PRO A 145 0.66 -5.55 39.80
N GLN A 146 -0.26 -6.15 40.57
CA GLN A 146 -0.18 -7.55 40.98
C GLN A 146 -0.52 -8.55 39.86
N GLU A 147 -1.12 -8.09 38.76
CA GLU A 147 -1.52 -8.89 37.60
C GLU A 147 -0.45 -8.88 36.49
N ILE A 148 0.62 -8.10 36.66
CA ILE A 148 1.70 -7.98 35.69
C ILE A 148 2.64 -9.18 35.84
N ASP A 149 2.50 -10.15 34.96
CA ASP A 149 3.34 -11.36 34.89
C ASP A 149 4.71 -11.12 34.22
N ASN A 150 4.83 -10.06 33.41
CA ASN A 150 6.06 -9.66 32.74
C ASN A 150 6.16 -8.12 32.65
N SER A 151 6.86 -7.50 33.60
CA SER A 151 6.95 -6.05 33.73
C SER A 151 7.66 -5.36 32.57
N GLU A 152 8.70 -5.99 32.02
CA GLU A 152 9.44 -5.46 30.87
C GLU A 152 8.58 -5.48 29.60
N LEU A 153 7.89 -6.58 29.34
CA LEU A 153 6.95 -6.66 28.22
C LEU A 153 5.78 -5.67 28.39
N PHE A 154 5.24 -5.52 29.60
CA PHE A 154 4.17 -4.56 29.86
C PHE A 154 4.56 -3.13 29.52
N LYS A 155 5.72 -2.65 30.04
CA LYS A 155 6.26 -1.32 29.71
C LYS A 155 6.45 -1.15 28.21
N LEU A 156 6.97 -2.18 27.57
CA LEU A 156 7.24 -2.15 26.14
C LEU A 156 5.95 -2.06 25.31
N LEU A 157 4.94 -2.87 25.63
CA LEU A 157 3.65 -2.81 24.95
C LEU A 157 2.96 -1.46 25.13
N ILE A 158 3.06 -0.83 26.31
CA ILE A 158 2.57 0.55 26.52
C ILE A 158 3.29 1.51 25.58
N ASN A 159 4.62 1.51 25.59
CA ASN A 159 5.42 2.42 24.77
C ASN A 159 5.12 2.25 23.28
N ARG A 160 5.05 1.00 22.80
CA ARG A 160 4.75 0.71 21.40
C ARG A 160 3.33 1.02 20.99
N THR A 161 2.36 0.83 21.87
CA THR A 161 0.97 1.22 21.62
C THR A 161 0.85 2.74 21.52
N ASN A 162 1.54 3.49 22.40
CA ASN A 162 1.57 4.95 22.31
C ASN A 162 2.23 5.43 21.01
N GLU A 163 3.37 4.85 20.64
CA GLU A 163 4.05 5.18 19.38
C GLU A 163 3.17 4.95 18.15
N LEU A 164 2.42 3.83 18.13
CA LEU A 164 1.45 3.54 17.07
C LEU A 164 0.32 4.57 17.01
N ILE A 165 -0.20 4.98 18.16
CA ILE A 165 -1.24 6.02 18.24
C ILE A 165 -0.70 7.36 17.73
N GLU A 166 0.47 7.80 18.22
CA GLU A 166 1.12 9.05 17.80
C GLU A 166 1.33 9.09 16.28
N TYR A 167 1.83 7.99 15.70
CA TYR A 167 2.03 7.87 14.27
C TYR A 167 0.71 7.91 13.47
N LEU A 168 -0.36 7.27 13.95
CA LEU A 168 -1.67 7.30 13.28
C LEU A 168 -2.30 8.71 13.36
N GLU A 169 -2.13 9.41 14.48
CA GLU A 169 -2.58 10.79 14.67
C GLU A 169 -1.82 11.78 13.77
N PHE A 170 -0.51 11.56 13.59
CA PHE A 170 0.29 12.28 12.60
C PHE A 170 -0.28 12.09 11.19
N LEU A 171 -0.53 10.85 10.77
CA LEU A 171 -1.06 10.57 9.42
C LEU A 171 -2.46 11.12 9.21
N GLU A 172 -3.34 11.03 10.20
CA GLU A 172 -4.67 11.65 10.16
C GLU A 172 -4.54 13.16 9.98
N THR A 173 -3.71 13.81 10.80
CA THR A 173 -3.45 15.25 10.71
C THR A 173 -2.89 15.65 9.35
N LEU A 174 -1.94 14.89 8.83
CA LEU A 174 -1.33 15.11 7.53
C LEU A 174 -2.39 15.04 6.41
N LEU A 175 -3.25 14.03 6.41
CA LEU A 175 -4.30 13.88 5.41
C LEU A 175 -5.37 14.95 5.53
N MET A 176 -5.73 15.34 6.75
CA MET A 176 -6.67 16.44 7.01
C MET A 176 -6.09 17.79 6.59
N LYS A 177 -4.77 18.03 6.73
CA LYS A 177 -4.15 19.28 6.28
C LYS A 177 -3.92 19.30 4.76
N SER A 178 -3.40 18.22 4.19
CA SER A 178 -3.01 18.16 2.77
C SER A 178 -4.20 18.12 1.79
N LEU A 179 -5.29 17.43 2.15
CA LEU A 179 -6.43 17.21 1.26
C LEU A 179 -7.54 18.25 1.39
N TYR A 180 -7.56 19.06 2.45
CA TYR A 180 -8.58 20.10 2.65
C TYR A 180 -8.14 21.48 2.11
N SER A 181 -6.85 21.70 1.86
CA SER A 181 -6.38 23.00 1.34
C SER A 181 -6.48 23.14 -0.18
N ASN A 182 -6.39 22.03 -0.94
CA ASN A 182 -6.04 22.10 -2.38
C ASN A 182 -6.87 21.22 -3.32
N VAL A 183 -7.82 20.42 -2.83
CA VAL A 183 -8.68 19.59 -3.71
C VAL A 183 -10.07 20.21 -3.69
N PRO A 184 -10.59 20.73 -4.83
CA PRO A 184 -11.97 21.18 -4.92
C PRO A 184 -12.87 20.07 -4.38
N GLU A 185 -13.83 20.40 -3.52
CA GLU A 185 -14.84 19.45 -3.06
C GLU A 185 -15.53 18.85 -4.29
N SER A 186 -15.04 17.70 -4.76
CA SER A 186 -15.69 17.03 -5.86
C SER A 186 -17.02 16.52 -5.31
N LYS A 187 -18.06 16.54 -6.14
CA LYS A 187 -19.38 15.97 -5.85
C LYS A 187 -19.32 14.44 -5.76
N ALA A 188 -18.23 13.88 -5.22
CA ALA A 188 -18.05 12.47 -4.97
C ALA A 188 -19.16 12.01 -4.02
N SER A 189 -20.11 11.29 -4.62
CA SER A 189 -21.13 10.49 -3.97
C SER A 189 -20.60 9.89 -2.66
N LYS A 190 -21.38 10.02 -1.58
CA LYS A 190 -21.25 9.22 -0.35
C LYS A 190 -21.24 7.74 -0.75
N SER A 191 -20.05 7.21 -1.01
CA SER A 191 -19.87 5.84 -1.42
C SER A 191 -19.78 4.98 -0.16
N ASP A 192 -20.78 4.12 0.04
CA ASP A 192 -20.78 3.09 1.07
C ASP A 192 -19.74 2.01 0.73
N TYR A 193 -18.47 2.29 1.00
CA TYR A 193 -17.41 1.29 0.92
C TYR A 193 -17.54 0.33 2.11
N ASN A 194 -17.56 -0.97 1.81
CA ASN A 194 -17.54 -1.99 2.84
C ASN A 194 -16.10 -2.31 3.25
N VAL A 195 -15.49 -1.40 4.01
CA VAL A 195 -14.10 -1.50 4.52
C VAL A 195 -13.90 -2.80 5.32
N ARG A 196 -14.97 -3.31 5.97
CA ARG A 196 -14.94 -4.57 6.73
C ARG A 196 -14.56 -5.80 5.90
N LYS A 197 -14.71 -5.77 4.57
CA LYS A 197 -14.26 -6.87 3.69
C LYS A 197 -12.75 -6.86 3.40
N LEU A 198 -12.04 -5.75 3.65
CA LEU A 198 -10.58 -5.68 3.50
C LEU A 198 -9.85 -6.42 4.63
N TYR A 199 -10.47 -6.52 5.79
CA TYR A 199 -9.97 -7.31 6.90
C TYR A 199 -10.48 -8.74 6.77
N LYS A 200 -9.58 -9.73 6.79
CA LYS A 200 -9.97 -11.07 7.23
C LYS A 200 -10.30 -10.94 8.71
N LYS A 201 -11.60 -10.83 9.03
CA LYS A 201 -12.06 -10.72 10.41
C LYS A 201 -11.89 -12.06 11.10
N GLU A 202 -10.66 -12.39 11.48
CA GLU A 202 -10.41 -13.36 12.54
C GLU A 202 -10.56 -12.62 13.86
N THR A 203 -11.82 -12.44 14.29
CA THR A 203 -12.09 -12.18 15.71
C THR A 203 -11.91 -13.51 16.43
N SER A 204 -10.66 -13.92 16.64
CA SER A 204 -10.36 -14.90 17.67
C SER A 204 -10.76 -14.28 19.01
N SER A 205 -11.68 -14.97 19.69
CA SER A 205 -12.08 -14.72 21.06
C SER A 205 -10.88 -14.94 21.98
N TYR A 206 -9.96 -13.97 22.04
CA TYR A 206 -8.85 -14.00 22.97
C TYR A 206 -9.36 -13.63 24.37
N GLY A 207 -9.85 -14.64 25.09
CA GLY A 207 -10.38 -14.56 26.45
C GLY A 207 -9.31 -14.55 27.56
N GLY A 208 -8.04 -14.32 27.22
CA GLY A 208 -6.95 -14.23 28.20
C GLY A 208 -6.56 -12.78 28.52
N THR A 209 -6.28 -12.53 29.81
CA THR A 209 -5.81 -11.24 30.36
C THR A 209 -4.29 -11.14 30.47
N SER A 210 -3.52 -12.14 30.03
CA SER A 210 -2.05 -12.12 30.13
C SER A 210 -1.39 -11.13 29.16
N MET A 211 -0.16 -10.70 29.47
CA MET A 211 0.61 -9.83 28.56
C MET A 211 0.83 -10.47 27.19
N LEU A 212 1.06 -11.78 27.17
CA LEU A 212 1.25 -12.53 25.93
C LEU A 212 -0.02 -12.58 25.08
N ASP A 213 -1.20 -12.62 25.70
CA ASP A 213 -2.47 -12.58 24.96
C ASP A 213 -2.73 -11.21 24.34
N LEU A 214 -2.38 -10.12 25.05
CA LEU A 214 -2.44 -8.77 24.50
C LEU A 214 -1.44 -8.58 23.35
N GLU A 215 -0.21 -9.07 23.49
CA GLU A 215 0.76 -9.04 22.39
C GLU A 215 0.24 -9.82 21.17
N LYS A 216 -0.27 -11.04 21.36
CA LYS A 216 -0.84 -11.85 20.27
C LYS A 216 -2.00 -11.13 19.57
N LYS A 217 -2.86 -10.43 20.32
CA LYS A 217 -3.93 -9.59 19.74
C LYS A 217 -3.34 -8.50 18.84
N ILE A 218 -2.31 -7.79 19.31
CA ILE A 218 -1.63 -6.74 18.54
C ILE A 218 -0.97 -7.32 17.28
N VAL A 219 -0.19 -8.40 17.41
CA VAL A 219 0.47 -9.08 16.29
C VAL A 219 -0.56 -9.54 15.26
N THR A 220 -1.64 -10.20 15.69
CA THR A 220 -2.72 -10.65 14.79
C THR A 220 -3.33 -9.46 14.04
N TYR A 221 -3.54 -8.34 14.73
CA TYR A 221 -4.09 -7.15 14.11
C TYR A 221 -3.13 -6.55 13.07
N ILE A 222 -1.85 -6.40 13.41
CA ILE A 222 -0.80 -5.93 12.50
C ILE A 222 -0.73 -6.80 11.24
N LEU A 223 -0.76 -8.13 11.38
CA LEU A 223 -0.69 -9.06 10.25
C LEU A 223 -1.86 -8.93 9.27
N ASN A 224 -3.02 -8.51 9.77
CA ASN A 224 -4.24 -8.32 8.97
C ASN A 224 -4.46 -6.86 8.55
N SER A 225 -3.63 -5.94 9.02
CA SER A 225 -3.77 -4.52 8.74
C SER A 225 -3.24 -4.15 7.36
N PRO A 226 -4.00 -3.36 6.57
CA PRO A 226 -3.51 -2.83 5.30
C PRO A 226 -2.33 -1.86 5.48
N PHE A 227 -2.15 -1.28 6.67
CA PHE A 227 -1.04 -0.38 6.96
C PHE A 227 0.27 -1.12 7.20
N PHE A 228 0.29 -2.42 7.52
CA PHE A 228 1.53 -3.15 7.80
C PHE A 228 1.90 -4.18 6.72
N ILE A 229 1.31 -4.04 5.53
CA ILE A 229 1.68 -4.85 4.36
C ILE A 229 3.13 -4.58 3.94
N ILE A 230 3.97 -5.61 4.05
CA ILE A 230 5.38 -5.67 3.61
C ILE A 230 5.43 -6.23 2.17
N GLU A 231 6.57 -6.34 1.50
CA GLU A 231 6.60 -6.95 0.15
C GLU A 231 6.29 -8.46 0.18
N LYS A 232 6.98 -9.22 1.02
CA LYS A 232 6.79 -10.67 1.19
C LYS A 232 5.93 -10.99 2.42
N GLU A 233 4.83 -11.74 2.23
CA GLU A 233 3.87 -12.07 3.31
C GLU A 233 4.51 -12.90 4.43
N SER A 234 5.38 -13.83 4.06
CA SER A 234 6.15 -14.65 4.99
C SER A 234 7.05 -13.85 5.92
N TYR A 235 7.38 -12.60 5.61
CA TYR A 235 8.22 -11.73 6.46
C TYR A 235 7.40 -10.92 7.46
N ALA A 236 6.08 -10.83 7.29
CA ALA A 236 5.22 -10.01 8.13
C ALA A 236 5.24 -10.41 9.62
N PRO A 237 5.26 -11.71 9.99
CA PRO A 237 5.36 -12.11 11.40
C PRO A 237 6.64 -11.60 12.08
N VAL A 238 7.78 -11.61 11.37
CA VAL A 238 9.05 -11.11 11.91
C VAL A 238 8.94 -9.62 12.24
N MET A 239 8.40 -8.81 11.33
CA MET A 239 8.20 -7.38 11.60
C MET A 239 7.17 -7.12 12.69
N ALA A 240 6.07 -7.87 12.72
CA ALA A 240 5.03 -7.70 13.74
C ALA A 240 5.58 -7.90 15.16
N TYR A 241 6.44 -8.90 15.36
CA TYR A 241 7.12 -9.09 16.65
C TYR A 241 8.23 -8.06 16.91
N LEU A 242 8.93 -7.55 15.91
CA LEU A 242 9.86 -6.43 16.10
C LEU A 242 9.13 -5.12 16.48
N ILE A 243 7.91 -4.93 15.98
CA ILE A 243 7.02 -3.83 16.40
C ILE A 243 6.69 -3.97 17.89
N THR A 244 6.26 -5.14 18.36
CA THR A 244 5.88 -5.33 19.77
C THR A 244 7.05 -5.44 20.73
N ARG A 245 8.17 -6.06 20.31
CA ARG A 245 9.32 -6.40 21.17
C ARG A 245 10.55 -5.50 21.01
N ARG A 246 10.57 -4.61 20.02
CA ARG A 246 11.67 -3.67 19.69
C ARG A 246 12.99 -4.34 19.33
N VAL A 247 13.59 -5.09 20.24
CA VAL A 247 14.86 -5.78 20.09
C VAL A 247 14.63 -7.28 20.19
N LEU A 248 15.05 -8.03 19.18
CA LEU A 248 14.97 -9.49 19.16
C LEU A 248 16.21 -10.10 18.51
N THR A 249 16.51 -11.34 18.89
CA THR A 249 17.48 -12.20 18.23
C THR A 249 16.79 -13.09 17.20
N GLN A 250 17.56 -13.71 16.30
CA GLN A 250 17.01 -14.67 15.34
C GLN A 250 16.35 -15.88 16.03
N SER A 251 16.92 -16.35 17.16
CA SER A 251 16.36 -17.47 17.91
C SER A 251 15.03 -17.10 18.57
N GLU A 252 14.90 -15.91 19.15
CA GLU A 252 13.64 -15.46 19.75
C GLU A 252 12.57 -15.27 18.68
N LEU A 253 12.92 -14.70 17.52
CA LEU A 253 12.02 -14.61 16.38
C LEU A 253 11.53 -15.99 15.91
N GLN A 254 12.41 -17.00 15.93
CA GLN A 254 12.04 -18.37 15.59
C GLN A 254 11.04 -18.94 16.59
N THR A 255 11.27 -18.75 17.89
CA THR A 255 10.34 -19.18 18.94
C THR A 255 8.98 -18.46 18.83
N LEU A 256 8.99 -17.16 18.59
CA LEU A 256 7.77 -16.34 18.52
C LEU A 256 6.93 -16.62 17.27
N THR A 257 7.58 -16.80 16.11
CA THR A 257 6.89 -16.93 14.82
C THR A 257 6.63 -18.38 14.40
N GLY A 258 7.40 -19.34 14.92
CA GLY A 258 7.39 -20.73 14.43
C GLY A 258 7.97 -20.91 13.02
N ILE A 259 8.56 -19.86 12.44
CA ILE A 259 9.14 -19.86 11.09
C ILE A 259 10.55 -20.48 11.13
N SER A 260 10.99 -21.09 10.02
CA SER A 260 12.35 -21.63 9.91
C SER A 260 13.43 -20.54 10.04
N SER A 261 14.58 -20.91 10.60
CA SER A 261 15.73 -20.01 10.75
C SER A 261 16.18 -19.39 9.43
N GLY A 262 16.15 -20.14 8.33
CA GLY A 262 16.48 -19.65 6.99
C GLY A 262 15.54 -18.53 6.53
N LEU A 263 14.22 -18.70 6.68
CA LEU A 263 13.26 -17.68 6.28
C LEU A 263 13.34 -16.43 7.17
N ILE A 264 13.65 -16.59 8.47
CA ILE A 264 13.91 -15.45 9.36
C ILE A 264 15.17 -14.71 8.93
N SER A 265 16.24 -15.42 8.57
CA SER A 265 17.47 -14.80 8.08
C SER A 265 17.21 -13.98 6.81
N GLU A 266 16.45 -14.52 5.86
CA GLU A 266 16.05 -13.76 4.67
C GLU A 266 15.23 -12.51 5.01
N ALA A 267 14.27 -12.63 5.93
CA ALA A 267 13.44 -11.51 6.37
C ALA A 267 14.27 -10.40 7.04
N LEU A 268 15.18 -10.79 7.94
CA LEU A 268 16.08 -9.86 8.63
C LEU A 268 17.03 -9.17 7.66
N ASN A 269 17.64 -9.91 6.72
CA ASN A 269 18.50 -9.34 5.68
C ASN A 269 17.72 -8.35 4.80
N PHE A 270 16.49 -8.68 4.42
CA PHE A 270 15.62 -7.75 3.71
C PHE A 270 15.39 -6.48 4.53
N PHE A 271 14.98 -6.59 5.80
CA PHE A 271 14.72 -5.41 6.64
C PHE A 271 15.96 -4.58 6.92
N LEU A 272 17.14 -5.20 7.05
CA LEU A 272 18.43 -4.51 7.18
C LEU A 272 18.79 -3.74 5.90
N ASN A 273 18.71 -4.41 4.74
CA ASN A 273 19.01 -3.79 3.44
C ASN A 273 18.07 -2.61 3.13
N GLU A 274 16.84 -2.71 3.59
CA GLU A 274 15.86 -1.65 3.46
C GLU A 274 16.02 -0.52 4.49
N GLY A 275 16.91 -0.68 5.48
CA GLY A 275 17.15 0.30 6.55
C GLY A 275 16.03 0.37 7.59
N TYR A 276 15.17 -0.65 7.68
CA TYR A 276 14.05 -0.66 8.63
C TYR A 276 14.44 -1.07 10.03
N ILE A 277 15.52 -1.85 10.15
CA ILE A 277 16.05 -2.34 11.43
C ILE A 277 17.56 -2.16 11.47
N ARG A 278 18.14 -2.22 12.66
CA ARG A 278 19.59 -2.23 12.88
C ARG A 278 20.03 -3.55 13.50
N ALA A 279 21.24 -4.00 13.19
CA ALA A 279 21.87 -5.14 13.84
C ALA A 279 23.01 -4.65 14.74
N PHE A 280 23.13 -5.22 15.94
CA PHE A 280 24.21 -4.90 16.88
C PHE A 280 24.53 -6.10 17.77
N LYS A 281 25.68 -6.02 18.46
CA LYS A 281 26.09 -6.96 19.51
C LYS A 281 26.09 -6.21 20.84
N LYS A 282 25.76 -6.90 21.93
CA LYS A 282 25.88 -6.33 23.28
C LYS A 282 27.33 -6.50 23.73
N ASP A 283 27.97 -5.41 24.13
CA ASP A 283 29.40 -5.40 24.47
C ASP A 283 29.73 -6.22 25.73
N ASP A 284 28.75 -6.43 26.63
CA ASP A 284 28.94 -7.07 27.94
C ASP A 284 28.65 -8.59 27.98
N ILE A 285 28.25 -9.20 26.87
CA ILE A 285 27.92 -10.64 26.84
C ILE A 285 28.95 -11.34 25.97
N SER A 286 29.65 -12.34 26.52
CA SER A 286 30.58 -13.22 25.79
C SER A 286 29.92 -14.03 24.66
N ASP A 287 28.65 -13.78 24.39
CA ASP A 287 27.83 -14.46 23.41
C ASP A 287 27.94 -13.73 22.07
N ARG A 288 28.26 -14.47 21.00
CA ARG A 288 28.35 -13.94 19.63
C ARG A 288 26.98 -13.61 19.03
N GLN A 289 25.96 -13.48 19.87
CA GLN A 289 24.57 -13.30 19.50
C GLN A 289 24.35 -11.91 18.88
N ILE A 290 23.68 -11.90 17.73
CA ILE A 290 23.29 -10.68 17.02
C ILE A 290 21.87 -10.32 17.43
N TYR A 291 21.69 -9.06 17.86
CA TYR A 291 20.40 -8.46 18.16
C TYR A 291 19.96 -7.58 17.00
N TYR A 292 18.65 -7.56 16.75
CA TYR A 292 18.00 -6.78 15.71
C TYR A 292 17.02 -5.82 16.36
N SER A 293 17.18 -4.51 16.14
CA SER A 293 16.28 -3.49 16.67
C SER A 293 15.47 -2.81 15.58
N LEU A 294 14.16 -2.70 15.81
CA LEU A 294 13.32 -1.69 15.18
C LEU A 294 13.24 -0.50 16.13
N ASP A 295 13.98 0.57 15.89
CA ASP A 295 14.01 1.65 16.89
C ASP A 295 12.74 2.49 16.92
N SER A 296 12.16 2.77 15.74
CA SER A 296 10.87 3.46 15.63
C SER A 296 9.95 2.84 14.59
N ILE A 297 8.71 2.59 15.02
CA ILE A 297 7.57 2.19 14.20
C ILE A 297 7.19 3.32 13.24
N ALA A 298 7.27 4.58 13.69
CA ALA A 298 6.98 5.75 12.86
C ALA A 298 7.97 5.85 11.70
N ILE A 299 9.29 5.84 11.97
CA ILE A 299 10.33 5.90 10.94
C ILE A 299 10.16 4.75 9.94
N PHE A 300 9.96 3.52 10.42
CA PHE A 300 9.72 2.37 9.54
C PHE A 300 8.56 2.59 8.59
N ASN A 301 7.41 3.02 9.11
CA ASN A 301 6.24 3.23 8.29
C ASN A 301 6.42 4.39 7.31
N LEU A 302 6.91 5.55 7.78
CA LEU A 302 7.12 6.75 6.98
C LEU A 302 8.11 6.49 5.85
N SER A 303 9.25 5.87 6.15
CA SER A 303 10.26 5.50 5.14
C SER A 303 9.67 4.60 4.05
N ARG A 304 8.82 3.64 4.42
CA ARG A 304 8.14 2.78 3.46
C ARG A 304 7.11 3.55 2.62
N TYR A 305 6.38 4.51 3.18
CA TYR A 305 5.49 5.38 2.38
C TYR A 305 6.29 6.28 1.45
N GLN A 306 7.38 6.87 1.93
CA GLN A 306 8.27 7.70 1.14
C GLN A 306 8.83 6.92 -0.07
N LYS A 307 9.34 5.69 0.13
CA LYS A 307 9.76 4.80 -0.98
C LYS A 307 8.66 4.57 -2.01
N ARG A 308 7.39 4.47 -1.57
CA ARG A 308 6.24 4.33 -2.48
C ARG A 308 5.97 5.61 -3.27
N LEU A 309 6.14 6.78 -2.65
CA LEU A 309 6.06 8.07 -3.35
C LEU A 309 7.19 8.20 -4.36
N GLN A 310 8.39 7.74 -4.02
CA GLN A 310 9.54 7.83 -4.91
C GLN A 310 9.32 7.08 -6.23
N ILE A 311 8.60 5.95 -6.24
CA ILE A 311 8.23 5.26 -7.49
C ILE A 311 7.40 6.16 -8.42
N ILE A 312 6.52 6.99 -7.84
CA ILE A 312 5.69 7.95 -8.58
C ILE A 312 6.58 9.09 -9.09
N LEU A 313 7.48 9.60 -8.25
CA LEU A 313 8.42 10.67 -8.61
C LEU A 313 9.44 10.23 -9.66
N ASP A 314 9.92 8.99 -9.62
CA ASP A 314 10.79 8.40 -10.64
C ASP A 314 10.13 8.36 -12.02
N PHE A 315 8.80 8.34 -12.08
CA PHE A 315 8.04 8.35 -13.34
C PHE A 315 7.78 9.79 -13.86
N LYS A 316 8.02 10.82 -13.06
CA LYS A 316 7.86 12.24 -13.44
C LYS A 316 8.60 12.62 -14.74
N PRO A 317 9.87 12.23 -14.96
CA PRO A 317 10.57 12.56 -16.21
C PRO A 317 9.83 11.98 -17.43
N GLU A 318 9.34 10.75 -17.30
CA GLU A 318 8.63 10.03 -18.36
C GLU A 318 7.28 10.68 -18.68
N VAL A 319 6.53 11.10 -17.67
CA VAL A 319 5.29 11.87 -17.81
C VAL A 319 5.53 13.15 -18.62
N ASN A 320 6.59 13.90 -18.31
CA ASN A 320 6.94 15.12 -19.05
C ASN A 320 7.35 14.82 -20.48
N ARG A 321 8.14 13.76 -20.70
CA ARG A 321 8.54 13.29 -22.03
C ARG A 321 7.32 12.96 -22.89
N ILE A 322 6.40 12.15 -22.37
CA ILE A 322 5.18 11.74 -23.07
C ILE A 322 4.32 12.96 -23.43
N LEU A 323 4.11 13.90 -22.52
CA LEU A 323 3.32 15.12 -22.82
C LEU A 323 3.96 15.97 -23.91
N ASN A 324 5.29 16.13 -23.87
CA ASN A 324 6.01 16.90 -24.88
C ASN A 324 5.94 16.22 -26.26
N GLU A 325 6.05 14.88 -26.32
CA GLU A 325 5.89 14.12 -27.57
C GLU A 325 4.46 14.22 -28.13
N LEU A 326 3.44 14.05 -27.28
CA LEU A 326 2.04 14.17 -27.69
C LEU A 326 1.72 15.58 -28.21
N LYS A 327 2.27 16.62 -27.57
CA LYS A 327 2.07 18.02 -27.97
C LYS A 327 2.81 18.35 -29.28
N SER A 328 4.08 17.99 -29.39
CA SER A 328 4.89 18.28 -30.59
C SER A 328 4.38 17.56 -31.83
N ARG A 329 3.72 16.41 -31.67
CA ARG A 329 3.16 15.61 -32.76
C ARG A 329 1.63 15.66 -32.81
N GLU A 330 1.01 16.67 -32.22
CA GLU A 330 -0.45 16.76 -32.14
C GLU A 330 -1.12 16.72 -33.52
N GLY A 331 -0.52 17.36 -34.53
CA GLY A 331 -1.02 17.33 -35.90
C GLY A 331 -1.15 15.92 -36.49
N GLU A 332 -0.23 15.03 -36.13
CA GLU A 332 -0.19 13.63 -36.61
C GLU A 332 -1.05 12.69 -35.74
N LEU A 333 -1.08 12.95 -34.42
CA LEU A 333 -1.58 11.99 -33.44
C LEU A 333 -3.03 12.25 -33.01
N LYS A 334 -3.54 13.49 -33.13
CA LYS A 334 -4.83 13.87 -32.53
C LYS A 334 -6.04 13.09 -33.01
N ASN A 335 -5.98 12.57 -34.23
CA ASN A 335 -7.07 11.81 -34.85
C ASN A 335 -6.93 10.30 -34.62
N LEU A 336 -5.89 9.84 -33.91
CA LEU A 336 -5.65 8.43 -33.65
C LEU A 336 -6.46 7.94 -32.46
N ALA A 337 -6.96 6.71 -32.56
CA ALA A 337 -7.64 6.03 -31.47
C ALA A 337 -6.75 6.01 -30.21
N GLY A 338 -7.30 6.48 -29.09
CA GLY A 338 -6.63 6.54 -27.80
C GLY A 338 -5.87 7.84 -27.49
N TYR A 339 -5.57 8.70 -28.47
CA TYR A 339 -4.77 9.92 -28.24
C TYR A 339 -5.33 10.78 -27.10
N THR A 340 -6.60 11.15 -27.18
CA THR A 340 -7.26 12.00 -26.17
C THR A 340 -7.21 11.35 -24.79
N ARG A 341 -7.33 10.02 -24.70
CA ARG A 341 -7.32 9.30 -23.43
C ARG A 341 -5.95 9.32 -22.76
N ILE A 342 -4.93 8.92 -23.52
CA ILE A 342 -3.55 8.93 -23.04
C ILE A 342 -3.15 10.36 -22.65
N ARG A 343 -3.44 11.35 -23.49
CA ARG A 343 -3.13 12.75 -23.20
C ARG A 343 -3.78 13.23 -21.91
N ASN A 344 -5.08 12.96 -21.73
CA ASN A 344 -5.81 13.35 -20.52
C ASN A 344 -5.24 12.66 -19.28
N TYR A 345 -5.01 11.34 -19.35
CA TYR A 345 -4.42 10.60 -18.24
C TYR A 345 -3.06 11.15 -17.82
N ILE A 346 -2.15 11.36 -18.77
CA ILE A 346 -0.81 11.87 -18.44
C ILE A 346 -0.89 13.32 -17.92
N SER A 347 -1.85 14.12 -18.41
CA SER A 347 -2.08 15.48 -17.90
C SER A 347 -2.62 15.47 -16.46
N GLU A 348 -3.56 14.59 -16.14
CA GLU A 348 -4.05 14.35 -14.78
C GLU A 348 -2.94 13.83 -13.87
N PHE A 349 -2.10 12.92 -14.36
CA PHE A 349 -0.95 12.43 -13.61
C PHE A 349 0.01 13.58 -13.30
N LYS A 350 0.32 14.43 -14.29
CA LYS A 350 1.20 15.58 -14.08
C LYS A 350 0.65 16.55 -13.04
N SER A 351 -0.67 16.75 -12.97
CA SER A 351 -1.26 17.69 -12.01
C SER A 351 -1.16 17.22 -10.55
N VAL A 352 -1.00 15.93 -10.29
CA VAL A 352 -0.81 15.41 -8.92
C VAL A 352 0.64 15.39 -8.45
N ILE A 353 1.62 15.50 -9.35
CA ILE A 353 3.05 15.44 -9.00
C ILE A 353 3.43 16.45 -7.90
N PRO A 354 3.04 17.74 -7.96
CA PRO A 354 3.40 18.69 -6.90
C PRO A 354 2.87 18.31 -5.51
N LEU A 355 1.69 17.67 -5.46
CA LEU A 355 1.14 17.15 -4.21
C LEU A 355 1.97 15.98 -3.68
N ILE A 356 2.41 15.08 -4.56
CA ILE A 356 3.28 13.95 -4.19
C ILE A 356 4.64 14.44 -3.69
N GLU A 357 5.25 15.42 -4.35
CA GLU A 357 6.51 16.04 -3.90
C GLU A 357 6.36 16.69 -2.52
N LYS A 358 5.23 17.36 -2.27
CA LYS A 358 4.93 17.91 -0.95
C LYS A 358 4.83 16.82 0.12
N PHE A 359 4.17 15.70 -0.17
CA PHE A 359 4.10 14.58 0.78
C PHE A 359 5.46 13.94 1.02
N ASP A 360 6.27 13.78 -0.04
CA ASP A 360 7.61 13.23 0.06
C ASP A 360 8.51 14.08 0.98
N GLN A 361 8.48 15.40 0.81
CA GLN A 361 9.19 16.34 1.68
C GLN A 361 8.69 16.27 3.13
N ILE A 362 7.36 16.26 3.35
CA ILE A 362 6.81 16.16 4.72
C ILE A 362 7.26 14.85 5.39
N PHE A 363 7.29 13.73 4.66
CA PHE A 363 7.79 12.48 5.21
C PHE A 363 9.28 12.54 5.51
N ALA A 364 10.10 13.14 4.65
CA ALA A 364 11.53 13.33 4.90
C ALA A 364 11.79 14.17 6.17
N ASP A 365 11.07 15.29 6.31
CA ASP A 365 11.18 16.19 7.46
C ASP A 365 10.77 15.48 8.75
N GLU A 366 9.67 14.72 8.72
CA GLU A 366 9.16 14.01 9.89
C GLU A 366 10.09 12.85 10.29
N ILE A 367 10.62 12.09 9.32
CA ILE A 367 11.63 11.05 9.59
C ILE A 367 12.83 11.67 10.31
N SER A 368 13.34 12.80 9.82
CA SER A 368 14.47 13.50 10.43
C SER A 368 14.17 13.93 11.88
N GLN A 369 12.97 14.42 12.15
CA GLN A 369 12.54 14.79 13.51
C GLN A 369 12.48 13.57 14.45
N PHE A 370 11.96 12.43 13.98
CA PHE A 370 11.96 11.21 14.76
C PHE A 370 13.39 10.70 15.03
N GLU A 371 14.28 10.76 14.04
CA GLU A 371 15.69 10.39 14.21
C GLU A 371 16.39 11.25 15.26
N GLU A 372 16.17 12.57 15.25
CA GLU A 372 16.69 13.48 16.27
C GLU A 372 16.13 13.18 17.67
N LYS A 373 14.82 12.88 17.78
CA LYS A 373 14.19 12.50 19.05
C LYS A 373 14.85 11.25 19.63
N ILE A 374 15.03 10.22 18.80
CA ILE A 374 15.68 8.96 19.20
C ILE A 374 17.15 9.19 19.59
N ALA A 375 17.87 10.04 18.86
CA ALA A 375 19.25 10.38 19.19
C ALA A 375 19.37 11.07 20.54
N LYS A 376 18.44 11.99 20.87
CA LYS A 376 18.37 12.67 22.17
C LYS A 376 18.07 11.68 23.30
N GLU A 377 17.08 10.81 23.14
CA GLU A 377 16.73 9.77 24.13
C GLU A 377 17.91 8.82 24.40
N ASN A 378 18.60 8.35 23.36
CA ASN A 378 19.77 7.48 23.52
C ASN A 378 20.98 8.19 24.16
N SER A 379 21.03 9.53 24.11
CA SER A 379 22.11 10.32 24.72
C SER A 379 21.84 10.63 26.20
N SER A 380 20.57 10.70 26.62
CA SER A 380 20.19 10.89 28.02
C SER A 380 20.40 9.64 28.87
N ASP A 381 20.24 8.45 28.29
CA ASP A 381 20.44 7.17 28.99
C ASP A 381 21.92 6.84 29.27
N LYS A 382 22.86 7.64 28.74
CA LYS A 382 24.31 7.52 28.96
C LYS A 382 24.86 8.45 30.05
N LYS A 383 24.01 9.25 30.70
CA LYS A 383 24.35 10.12 31.83
C LYS A 383 23.73 9.56 33.10
#